data_AF-A0A9D5LIE5-F1
#
_entry.id   AF-A0A9D5LIE5-F1
#
_cell.length_a   1.000
_cell.length_b   1.000
_cell.length_c   1.000
_cell.angle_alpha   90.00
_cell.angle_beta   90.00
_cell.angle_gamma   90.00
#
_symmetry.space_group_name_H-M   'P 1'
#
loop_
_entity.id
_entity.type
_entity.pdbx_description
1 polymer ?
#
loop_
_entity_poly.entity_id
_entity_poly.type
_entity_poly.pdbx_seq_one_letter_code
_entity_poly.pdbx_strand_id
1 'polypeptide(L)'
;MRIILAALIALFVSLTLHAETFVVCVGIGKYADPKVTPLTKTEKDAKAMAAFFKKGTGNVITITGRYATRQQIITSLRAQFAKANPDDKIIFYFSGHGYPGGFCPYDMTRLEDGLTYTDVIKIMAKSKAKDKIIFADACNSGAIRQSATTKRPDPGNILMFLSSRGNEYSIESHLLSNGYFTNYLLHGLSGKADTDGDMAITAKELYEYVSTGVKQLSNDKQHPVMWGRFPDNLVIVKYRKK
;
A
#
# COMPACT_ATOMS: atom_id res chain seq x y z
N MET A 1 33.21 -29.30 42.60
CA MET A 1 31.90 -29.27 41.90
C MET A 1 31.49 -27.81 41.61
N ARG A 2 32.26 -27.10 40.77
CA ARG A 2 32.08 -25.64 40.53
C ARG A 2 32.39 -25.23 39.08
N ILE A 3 32.30 -26.14 38.12
CA ILE A 3 32.67 -25.88 36.72
C ILE A 3 31.50 -26.15 35.75
N ILE A 4 30.31 -26.52 36.23
CA ILE A 4 29.18 -26.86 35.34
C ILE A 4 28.21 -25.66 35.13
N LEU A 5 28.31 -24.58 35.91
CA LEU A 5 27.34 -23.47 35.80
C LEU A 5 27.70 -22.40 34.75
N ALA A 6 28.90 -22.43 34.17
CA ALA A 6 29.32 -21.43 33.18
C ALA A 6 28.89 -21.76 31.73
N ALA A 7 28.43 -22.99 31.47
CA ALA A 7 28.08 -23.44 30.11
C ALA A 7 26.62 -23.15 29.71
N LEU A 8 25.77 -22.69 30.63
CA LEU A 8 24.33 -22.46 30.38
C LEU A 8 23.97 -21.01 29.97
N ILE A 9 24.96 -20.11 29.92
CA ILE A 9 24.71 -18.67 29.67
C ILE A 9 25.07 -18.24 28.23
N ALA A 10 25.77 -19.06 27.46
CA ALA A 10 26.33 -18.67 26.16
C ALA A 10 25.62 -19.26 24.93
N LEU A 11 24.32 -19.55 25.01
CA LEU A 11 23.52 -19.89 23.83
C LEU A 11 22.12 -19.24 23.87
N PHE A 12 22.03 -18.02 24.40
CA PHE A 12 21.05 -17.09 23.84
C PHE A 12 21.59 -16.71 22.46
N VAL A 13 21.29 -17.54 21.45
CA VAL A 13 21.14 -17.02 20.09
C VAL A 13 20.11 -15.92 20.25
N SER A 14 20.58 -14.68 20.33
CA SER A 14 19.75 -13.52 20.14
C SER A 14 19.24 -13.67 18.72
N LEU A 15 18.09 -14.35 18.58
CA LEU A 15 17.20 -14.17 17.46
C LEU A 15 16.92 -12.67 17.49
N THR A 16 17.74 -11.92 16.76
CA THR A 16 17.45 -10.56 16.41
C THR A 16 16.17 -10.67 15.59
N LEU A 17 15.03 -10.50 16.27
CA LEU A 17 13.75 -10.26 15.64
C LEU A 17 13.94 -8.97 14.85
N HIS A 18 14.37 -9.12 13.60
CA HIS A 18 14.34 -8.04 12.64
C HIS A 18 12.87 -7.68 12.42
N ALA A 19 12.58 -6.39 12.43
CA ALA A 19 11.26 -5.88 12.07
C ALA A 19 10.88 -6.42 10.68
N GLU A 20 9.81 -7.21 10.63
CA GLU A 20 9.27 -7.77 9.40
C GLU A 20 8.29 -6.79 8.75
N THR A 21 8.09 -6.94 7.44
CA THR A 21 7.07 -6.19 6.70
C THR A 21 6.06 -7.14 6.11
N PHE A 22 4.80 -7.00 6.49
CA PHE A 22 3.70 -7.81 5.99
C PHE A 22 2.91 -7.03 4.94
N VAL A 23 2.87 -7.55 3.71
CA VAL A 23 2.32 -6.84 2.55
C VAL A 23 1.16 -7.61 1.94
N VAL A 24 0.09 -6.89 1.59
CA VAL A 24 -0.97 -7.38 0.72
C VAL A 24 -1.08 -6.45 -0.48
N CYS A 25 -0.80 -6.95 -1.68
CA CYS A 25 -0.94 -6.22 -2.94
C CYS A 25 -2.17 -6.71 -3.71
N VAL A 26 -3.03 -5.79 -4.13
CA VAL A 26 -4.25 -6.07 -4.87
C VAL A 26 -4.27 -5.27 -6.17
N GLY A 27 -4.59 -5.91 -7.29
CA GLY A 27 -4.70 -5.28 -8.61
C GLY A 27 -5.90 -5.79 -9.40
N ILE A 28 -6.81 -4.91 -9.85
CA ILE A 28 -8.00 -5.31 -10.62
C ILE A 28 -8.05 -4.55 -11.94
N GLY A 29 -7.90 -5.27 -13.06
CA GLY A 29 -7.99 -4.68 -14.41
C GLY A 29 -9.35 -4.87 -15.08
N LYS A 30 -10.07 -5.95 -14.72
CA LYS A 30 -11.42 -6.25 -15.22
C LYS A 30 -12.33 -6.54 -14.04
N TYR A 31 -13.61 -6.23 -14.20
CA TYR A 31 -14.63 -6.34 -13.16
C TYR A 31 -15.74 -7.28 -13.59
N ALA A 32 -16.45 -7.87 -12.62
CA ALA A 32 -17.58 -8.76 -12.88
C ALA A 32 -18.76 -8.02 -13.52
N ASP A 33 -18.99 -6.75 -13.14
CA ASP A 33 -19.96 -5.89 -13.83
C ASP A 33 -19.36 -5.42 -15.18
N PRO A 34 -19.95 -5.82 -16.33
CA PRO A 34 -19.45 -5.43 -17.64
C PRO A 34 -19.59 -3.93 -17.94
N LYS A 35 -20.33 -3.16 -17.12
CA LYS A 35 -20.47 -1.70 -17.26
C LYS A 35 -19.24 -0.94 -16.75
N VAL A 36 -18.40 -1.58 -15.94
CA VAL A 36 -17.19 -0.95 -15.40
C VAL A 36 -16.09 -0.99 -16.45
N THR A 37 -15.57 0.19 -16.82
CA THR A 37 -14.50 0.32 -17.80
C THR A 37 -13.24 -0.44 -17.35
N PRO A 38 -12.68 -1.33 -18.18
CA PRO A 38 -11.43 -2.03 -17.86
C PRO A 38 -10.24 -1.10 -17.72
N LEU A 39 -9.30 -1.50 -16.87
CA LEU A 39 -7.98 -0.91 -16.64
C LEU A 39 -6.91 -1.89 -17.12
N THR A 40 -5.79 -1.38 -17.62
CA THR A 40 -4.78 -2.17 -18.35
C THR A 40 -3.47 -2.39 -17.58
N LYS A 41 -3.21 -1.61 -16.52
CA LYS A 41 -1.93 -1.57 -15.78
C LYS A 41 -2.07 -2.08 -14.36
N THR A 42 -3.25 -2.03 -13.77
CA THR A 42 -3.46 -2.28 -12.33
C THR A 42 -2.95 -3.63 -11.81
N GLU A 43 -3.18 -4.73 -12.55
CA GLU A 43 -2.64 -6.04 -12.17
C GLU A 43 -1.11 -6.09 -12.24
N LYS A 44 -0.53 -5.37 -13.20
CA LYS A 44 0.92 -5.27 -13.38
C LYS A 44 1.54 -4.40 -12.29
N ASP A 45 0.88 -3.31 -11.93
CA ASP A 45 1.26 -2.46 -10.81
C ASP A 45 1.35 -3.27 -9.50
N ALA A 46 0.30 -4.04 -9.19
CA ALA A 46 0.26 -4.90 -7.99
C ALA A 46 1.36 -5.97 -8.01
N LYS A 47 1.64 -6.58 -9.16
CA LYS A 47 2.72 -7.56 -9.33
C LYS A 47 4.09 -6.91 -9.17
N ALA A 48 4.31 -5.72 -9.71
CA ALA A 48 5.57 -4.97 -9.59
C ALA A 48 5.84 -4.56 -8.14
N MET A 49 4.81 -4.06 -7.44
CA MET A 49 4.91 -3.74 -6.01
C MET A 49 5.19 -4.99 -5.15
N ALA A 50 4.50 -6.09 -5.43
CA ALA A 50 4.78 -7.35 -4.74
C ALA A 50 6.21 -7.84 -4.99
N ALA A 51 6.70 -7.76 -6.23
CA ALA A 51 8.06 -8.14 -6.60
C ALA A 51 9.12 -7.25 -5.92
N PHE A 52 8.82 -5.97 -5.71
CA PHE A 52 9.68 -5.07 -4.95
C PHE A 52 9.81 -5.54 -3.50
N PHE A 53 8.69 -5.70 -2.78
CA PHE A 53 8.72 -6.08 -1.36
C PHE A 53 9.26 -7.50 -1.12
N LYS A 54 9.04 -8.44 -2.05
CA LYS A 54 9.59 -9.81 -1.96
C LYS A 54 11.12 -9.87 -1.89
N LYS A 55 11.83 -8.81 -2.25
CA LYS A 55 13.29 -8.72 -2.08
C LYS A 55 13.72 -8.54 -0.63
N GLY A 56 12.84 -7.99 0.22
CA GLY A 56 13.13 -7.66 1.61
C GLY A 56 12.38 -8.51 2.64
N THR A 57 11.30 -9.20 2.24
CA THR A 57 10.50 -10.04 3.14
C THR A 57 9.80 -11.18 2.41
N GLY A 58 9.61 -12.32 3.09
CA GLY A 58 8.78 -13.43 2.61
C GLY A 58 7.27 -13.20 2.79
N ASN A 59 6.87 -12.14 3.48
CA ASN A 59 5.50 -11.93 3.95
C ASN A 59 4.65 -11.11 2.96
N VAL A 60 4.57 -11.54 1.70
CA VAL A 60 3.83 -10.84 0.63
C VAL A 60 2.71 -11.69 0.05
N ILE A 61 1.47 -11.22 0.16
CA ILE A 61 0.30 -11.76 -0.56
C ILE A 61 0.01 -10.89 -1.79
N THR A 62 -0.29 -11.52 -2.93
CA THR A 62 -0.69 -10.81 -4.15
C THR A 62 -2.01 -11.39 -4.67
N ILE A 63 -3.00 -10.52 -4.90
CA ILE A 63 -4.32 -10.91 -5.40
C ILE A 63 -4.62 -10.08 -6.66
N THR A 64 -4.90 -10.73 -7.79
CA THR A 64 -5.15 -10.03 -9.05
C THR A 64 -6.38 -10.51 -9.80
N GLY A 65 -6.98 -9.63 -10.59
CA GLY A 65 -8.07 -9.93 -11.52
C GLY A 65 -9.28 -10.54 -10.80
N ARG A 66 -9.84 -11.61 -11.37
CA ARG A 66 -11.06 -12.26 -10.84
C ARG A 66 -10.97 -12.81 -9.42
N TYR A 67 -9.76 -12.97 -8.89
CA TYR A 67 -9.54 -13.46 -7.54
C TYR A 67 -9.61 -12.34 -6.49
N ALA A 68 -9.57 -11.08 -6.91
CA ALA A 68 -9.64 -9.91 -6.02
C ALA A 68 -11.08 -9.59 -5.61
N THR A 69 -11.79 -10.60 -5.11
CA THR A 69 -13.14 -10.44 -4.54
C THR A 69 -13.07 -9.74 -3.19
N ARG A 70 -14.15 -9.07 -2.78
CA ARG A 70 -14.23 -8.40 -1.47
C ARG A 70 -13.85 -9.35 -0.34
N GLN A 71 -14.41 -10.56 -0.37
CA GLN A 71 -14.18 -11.58 0.64
C GLN A 71 -12.72 -12.03 0.67
N GLN A 72 -12.11 -12.28 -0.50
CA GLN A 72 -10.71 -12.72 -0.57
C GLN A 72 -9.77 -11.63 -0.04
N ILE A 73 -10.00 -10.36 -0.41
CA ILE A 73 -9.19 -9.24 0.07
C ILE A 73 -9.29 -9.12 1.60
N ILE A 74 -10.50 -9.10 2.15
CA ILE A 74 -10.72 -8.99 3.61
C ILE A 74 -10.06 -10.14 4.36
N THR A 75 -10.24 -11.39 3.90
CA THR A 75 -9.63 -12.56 4.54
C THR A 75 -8.11 -12.49 4.49
N SER A 76 -7.53 -12.11 3.35
CA SER A 76 -6.08 -11.97 3.21
C SER A 76 -5.50 -10.87 4.08
N LEU A 77 -6.15 -9.69 4.15
CA LEU A 77 -5.73 -8.60 5.03
C LEU A 77 -5.73 -9.04 6.51
N ARG A 78 -6.82 -9.68 6.96
CA ARG A 78 -6.93 -10.18 8.34
C ARG A 78 -5.85 -11.22 8.65
N ALA A 79 -5.73 -12.24 7.80
CA ALA A 79 -4.78 -13.34 8.02
C ALA A 79 -3.32 -12.87 7.98
N GLN A 80 -2.99 -11.94 7.08
CA GLN A 80 -1.61 -11.47 6.92
C GLN A 80 -1.22 -10.48 8.01
N PHE A 81 -2.08 -9.52 8.34
CA PHE A 81 -1.75 -8.46 9.30
C PHE A 81 -1.89 -8.89 10.76
N ALA A 82 -2.58 -10.01 11.04
CA ALA A 82 -2.61 -10.61 12.38
C ALA A 82 -1.28 -11.24 12.82
N LYS A 83 -0.37 -11.51 11.86
CA LYS A 83 0.95 -12.09 12.13
C LYS A 83 1.95 -11.08 12.69
N ALA A 84 1.69 -9.78 12.48
CA ALA A 84 2.61 -8.71 12.83
C ALA A 84 2.67 -8.47 14.35
N ASN A 85 3.88 -8.22 14.83
CA ASN A 85 4.21 -7.76 16.17
C ASN A 85 4.36 -6.23 16.21
N PRO A 86 4.51 -5.62 17.41
CA PRO A 86 4.57 -4.16 17.53
C PRO A 86 5.66 -3.46 16.72
N ASP A 87 6.82 -4.08 16.52
CA ASP A 87 7.93 -3.47 15.78
C ASP A 87 7.89 -3.74 14.27
N ASP A 88 6.91 -4.55 13.83
CA ASP A 88 6.70 -4.86 12.41
C ASP A 88 5.90 -3.76 11.71
N LYS A 89 5.90 -3.83 10.38
CA LYS A 89 5.17 -2.95 9.49
C LYS A 89 4.11 -3.72 8.71
N ILE A 90 2.92 -3.13 8.54
CA ILE A 90 1.90 -3.65 7.62
C ILE A 90 1.67 -2.68 6.47
N ILE A 91 1.61 -3.22 5.25
CA ILE A 91 1.40 -2.44 4.03
C ILE A 91 0.27 -3.06 3.22
N PHE A 92 -0.76 -2.25 2.94
CA PHE A 92 -1.77 -2.57 1.95
C PHE A 92 -1.53 -1.75 0.69
N TYR A 93 -1.33 -2.43 -0.44
CA TYR A 93 -1.24 -1.80 -1.75
C TYR A 93 -2.46 -2.17 -2.59
N PHE A 94 -3.14 -1.17 -3.16
CA PHE A 94 -4.28 -1.36 -4.04
C PHE A 94 -4.09 -0.59 -5.35
N SER A 95 -4.36 -1.24 -6.49
CA SER A 95 -4.45 -0.60 -7.80
C SER A 95 -5.73 -1.05 -8.53
N GLY A 96 -6.57 -0.09 -8.93
CA GLY A 96 -7.91 -0.36 -9.48
C GLY A 96 -8.83 0.86 -9.42
N HIS A 97 -10.10 0.66 -9.77
CA HIS A 97 -11.13 1.68 -9.53
C HIS A 97 -11.39 1.88 -8.03
N GLY A 98 -11.60 3.14 -7.67
CA GLY A 98 -12.18 3.55 -6.39
C GLY A 98 -13.59 4.09 -6.56
N TYR A 99 -14.22 4.45 -5.45
CA TYR A 99 -15.48 5.19 -5.40
C TYR A 99 -15.49 6.05 -4.13
N PRO A 100 -16.40 7.03 -4.00
CA PRO A 100 -16.53 7.81 -2.79
C PRO A 100 -16.77 6.91 -1.56
N GLY A 101 -15.71 6.67 -0.78
CA GLY A 101 -15.75 5.86 0.44
C GLY A 101 -15.02 4.51 0.37
N GLY A 102 -14.43 4.12 -0.76
CA GLY A 102 -13.70 2.85 -0.82
C GLY A 102 -13.09 2.48 -2.17
N PHE A 103 -12.78 1.18 -2.27
CA PHE A 103 -12.15 0.52 -3.40
C PHE A 103 -13.13 -0.44 -4.07
N CYS A 104 -13.10 -0.54 -5.40
CA CYS A 104 -13.91 -1.51 -6.12
C CYS A 104 -13.22 -2.88 -6.15
N PRO A 105 -13.71 -3.92 -5.43
CA PRO A 105 -13.28 -5.29 -5.65
C PRO A 105 -13.82 -5.83 -6.99
N TYR A 106 -13.30 -6.97 -7.43
CA TYR A 106 -13.70 -7.61 -8.69
C TYR A 106 -15.21 -7.86 -8.79
N ASP A 107 -15.81 -8.34 -7.69
CA ASP A 107 -17.20 -8.78 -7.58
C ASP A 107 -18.18 -7.66 -7.22
N MET A 108 -17.75 -6.39 -7.29
CA MET A 108 -18.63 -5.24 -7.03
C MET A 108 -19.62 -5.06 -8.17
N THR A 109 -20.92 -5.21 -7.87
CA THR A 109 -22.02 -4.93 -8.81
C THR A 109 -22.93 -3.79 -8.34
N ARG A 110 -22.90 -3.54 -7.03
CA ARG A 110 -23.62 -2.45 -6.34
C ARG A 110 -22.66 -1.72 -5.40
N LEU A 111 -23.02 -0.52 -4.95
CA LEU A 111 -22.14 0.32 -4.12
C LEU A 111 -21.79 -0.34 -2.77
N GLU A 112 -22.75 -1.05 -2.19
CA GLU A 112 -22.63 -1.82 -0.94
C GLU A 112 -21.70 -3.04 -1.04
N ASP A 113 -21.43 -3.54 -2.26
CA ASP A 113 -20.47 -4.61 -2.50
C ASP A 113 -19.01 -4.09 -2.45
N GLY A 114 -18.82 -2.78 -2.27
CA GLY A 114 -17.52 -2.14 -2.24
C GLY A 114 -16.68 -2.52 -1.01
N LEU A 115 -15.35 -2.43 -1.17
CA LEU A 115 -14.42 -2.53 -0.06
C LEU A 115 -14.23 -1.14 0.55
N THR A 116 -14.94 -0.83 1.63
CA THR A 116 -14.93 0.52 2.19
C THR A 116 -13.59 0.84 2.85
N TYR A 117 -13.20 2.13 2.86
CA TYR A 117 -12.05 2.59 3.65
C TYR A 117 -12.21 2.23 5.13
N THR A 118 -13.42 2.32 5.67
CA THR A 118 -13.72 1.93 7.06
C THR A 118 -13.43 0.45 7.32
N ASP A 119 -13.76 -0.46 6.39
CA ASP A 119 -13.45 -1.88 6.52
C ASP A 119 -11.94 -2.10 6.62
N VAL A 120 -11.17 -1.50 5.71
CA VAL A 120 -9.71 -1.63 5.66
C VAL A 120 -9.07 -1.00 6.91
N ILE A 121 -9.47 0.21 7.29
CA ILE A 121 -8.99 0.91 8.49
C ILE A 121 -9.24 0.06 9.73
N LYS A 122 -10.45 -0.50 9.91
CA LYS A 122 -10.77 -1.37 11.05
C LYS A 122 -9.92 -2.65 11.08
N ILE A 123 -9.60 -3.24 9.92
CA ILE A 123 -8.74 -4.41 9.86
C ILE A 123 -7.31 -4.05 10.26
N MET A 124 -6.76 -2.97 9.70
CA MET A 124 -5.41 -2.51 10.02
C MET A 124 -5.28 -2.05 11.48
N ALA A 125 -6.31 -1.38 12.04
CA ALA A 125 -6.35 -0.97 13.43
C ALA A 125 -6.21 -2.14 14.42
N LYS A 126 -6.73 -3.32 14.07
CA LYS A 126 -6.61 -4.55 14.89
C LYS A 126 -5.22 -5.17 14.90
N SER A 127 -4.37 -4.85 13.93
CA SER A 127 -2.98 -5.34 13.91
C SER A 127 -2.15 -4.67 15.02
N LYS A 128 -1.21 -5.42 15.59
CA LYS A 128 -0.28 -4.94 16.62
C LYS A 128 0.83 -4.05 16.04
N ALA A 129 1.11 -4.13 14.74
CA ALA A 129 2.12 -3.33 14.06
C ALA A 129 1.95 -1.84 14.39
N LYS A 130 3.04 -1.15 14.77
CA LYS A 130 3.01 0.30 14.98
C LYS A 130 2.86 1.04 13.64
N ASP A 131 3.58 0.57 12.63
CA ASP A 131 3.63 1.22 11.33
C ASP A 131 2.61 0.60 10.36
N LYS A 132 1.63 1.41 9.97
CA LYS A 132 0.50 0.97 9.14
C LYS A 132 0.38 1.88 7.94
N ILE A 133 0.53 1.32 6.74
CA ILE A 133 0.58 2.09 5.50
C ILE A 133 -0.41 1.54 4.47
N ILE A 134 -1.14 2.44 3.82
CA ILE A 134 -1.96 2.17 2.64
C ILE A 134 -1.40 2.98 1.47
N PHE A 135 -0.99 2.29 0.41
CA PHE A 135 -0.73 2.87 -0.90
C PHE A 135 -1.88 2.54 -1.83
N ALA A 136 -2.45 3.54 -2.49
CA ALA A 136 -3.61 3.35 -3.34
C ALA A 136 -3.46 4.08 -4.68
N ASP A 137 -3.21 3.30 -5.73
CA ASP A 137 -3.31 3.74 -7.13
C ASP A 137 -4.77 3.59 -7.61
N ALA A 138 -5.62 4.45 -7.07
CA ALA A 138 -7.05 4.45 -7.36
C ALA A 138 -7.59 5.88 -7.37
N CYS A 139 -8.45 6.18 -8.34
CA CYS A 139 -9.20 7.43 -8.37
C CYS A 139 -10.06 7.52 -7.12
N ASN A 140 -9.85 8.52 -6.26
CA ASN A 140 -10.66 8.72 -5.05
C ASN A 140 -12.13 9.08 -5.37
N SER A 141 -12.43 9.48 -6.61
CA SER A 141 -13.80 9.64 -7.15
C SER A 141 -14.34 8.46 -7.98
N GLY A 142 -13.47 7.54 -8.42
CA GLY A 142 -13.59 6.63 -9.58
C GLY A 142 -14.89 6.58 -10.41
N ALA A 143 -15.25 5.39 -10.92
CA ALA A 143 -16.26 5.22 -11.98
C ALA A 143 -17.69 5.58 -11.54
N ILE A 144 -17.93 5.66 -10.22
CA ILE A 144 -19.23 5.91 -9.61
C ILE A 144 -19.20 7.29 -8.94
N ARG A 145 -19.49 8.34 -9.73
CA ARG A 145 -19.65 9.71 -9.21
C ARG A 145 -21.04 9.85 -8.61
N GLN A 146 -21.21 9.53 -7.33
CA GLN A 146 -22.38 9.99 -6.59
C GLN A 146 -22.05 11.34 -5.95
N SER A 147 -23.02 12.26 -5.94
CA SER A 147 -22.91 13.64 -5.42
C SER A 147 -22.78 13.72 -3.89
N ALA A 148 -22.12 12.74 -3.28
CA ALA A 148 -22.00 12.61 -1.85
C ALA A 148 -20.72 13.32 -1.38
N THR A 149 -20.90 14.42 -0.65
CA THR A 149 -19.88 15.03 0.20
C THR A 149 -19.61 14.12 1.40
N THR A 150 -19.09 12.91 1.17
CA THR A 150 -18.69 12.03 2.27
C THR A 150 -17.36 12.52 2.83
N LYS A 151 -17.40 13.00 4.07
CA LYS A 151 -16.19 13.28 4.84
C LYS A 151 -15.33 12.01 4.88
N ARG A 152 -14.07 12.11 4.46
CA ARG A 152 -13.13 10.97 4.51
C ARG A 152 -13.09 10.44 5.95
N PRO A 153 -13.09 9.11 6.16
CA PRO A 153 -12.94 8.56 7.51
C PRO A 153 -11.56 8.95 8.08
N ASP A 154 -11.49 9.20 9.39
CA ASP A 154 -10.21 9.38 10.07
C ASP A 154 -9.43 8.06 10.00
N PRO A 155 -8.27 8.01 9.32
CA PRO A 155 -7.48 6.80 9.23
C PRO A 155 -6.77 6.46 10.54
N GLY A 156 -6.86 7.30 11.58
CA GLY A 156 -6.19 7.06 12.85
C GLY A 156 -4.68 7.10 12.67
N ASN A 157 -3.98 6.09 13.20
CA ASN A 157 -2.53 5.97 13.10
C ASN A 157 -2.03 5.30 11.80
N ILE A 158 -2.87 5.31 10.76
CA ILE A 158 -2.57 4.70 9.45
C ILE A 158 -2.19 5.82 8.48
N LEU A 159 -1.05 5.67 7.82
CA LEU A 159 -0.67 6.51 6.70
C LEU A 159 -1.48 6.09 5.47
N MET A 160 -2.21 7.03 4.88
CA MET A 160 -2.87 6.87 3.59
C MET A 160 -2.14 7.69 2.54
N PHE A 161 -1.67 7.04 1.48
CA PHE A 161 -1.01 7.67 0.34
C PHE A 161 -1.71 7.26 -0.96
N LEU A 162 -2.52 8.17 -1.50
CA LEU A 162 -3.32 7.94 -2.70
C LEU A 162 -2.73 8.67 -3.90
N SER A 163 -2.97 8.10 -5.08
CA SER A 163 -2.43 8.59 -6.35
C SER A 163 -3.03 9.89 -6.86
N SER A 164 -4.22 10.29 -6.40
CA SER A 164 -4.95 11.44 -6.92
C SER A 164 -5.89 12.06 -5.88
N ARG A 165 -6.27 13.32 -6.09
CA ARG A 165 -7.31 13.99 -5.29
C ARG A 165 -8.70 13.41 -5.56
N GLY A 166 -9.66 13.77 -4.70
CA GLY A 166 -11.06 13.32 -4.81
C GLY A 166 -11.82 13.83 -6.04
N ASN A 167 -11.24 14.73 -6.81
CA ASN A 167 -11.81 15.31 -8.02
C ASN A 167 -10.96 15.02 -9.27
N GLU A 168 -9.96 14.14 -9.15
CA GLU A 168 -9.00 13.83 -10.20
C GLU A 168 -9.01 12.33 -10.53
N TYR A 169 -8.60 12.01 -11.75
CA TYR A 169 -8.38 10.62 -12.16
C TYR A 169 -6.92 10.21 -11.89
N SER A 170 -6.71 8.95 -11.55
CA SER A 170 -5.39 8.31 -11.62
C SER A 170 -5.13 7.87 -13.05
N ILE A 171 -4.03 8.32 -13.64
CA ILE A 171 -3.73 8.12 -15.06
C ILE A 171 -2.94 6.82 -15.26
N GLU A 172 -3.50 5.91 -16.05
CA GLU A 172 -2.74 4.79 -16.62
C GLU A 172 -1.85 5.28 -17.77
N SER A 173 -0.57 4.91 -17.74
CA SER A 173 0.34 5.30 -18.80
C SER A 173 0.27 4.34 -19.99
N HIS A 174 0.04 4.87 -21.19
CA HIS A 174 0.21 4.09 -22.42
C HIS A 174 1.69 3.80 -22.72
N LEU A 175 2.60 4.68 -22.29
CA LEU A 175 4.03 4.62 -22.59
C LEU A 175 4.84 3.84 -21.53
N LEU A 176 4.36 3.79 -20.29
CA LEU A 176 5.05 3.14 -19.19
C LEU A 176 4.50 1.73 -18.94
N SER A 177 5.36 0.98 -18.27
CA SER A 177 5.09 -0.35 -17.77
C SER A 177 3.94 -0.36 -16.74
N ASN A 178 3.84 0.70 -15.93
CA ASN A 178 2.94 0.87 -14.79
C ASN A 178 2.15 2.20 -14.88
N GLY A 179 1.16 2.41 -14.02
CA GLY A 179 0.55 3.74 -13.79
C GLY A 179 1.57 4.79 -13.33
N TYR A 180 1.29 6.08 -13.53
CA TYR A 180 2.24 7.15 -13.18
C TYR A 180 2.63 7.13 -11.70
N PHE A 181 1.63 6.99 -10.82
CA PHE A 181 1.86 6.91 -9.38
C PHE A 181 2.69 5.68 -9.01
N THR A 182 2.27 4.49 -9.43
CA THR A 182 3.01 3.25 -9.16
C THR A 182 4.46 3.32 -9.65
N ASN A 183 4.69 3.89 -10.82
CA ASN A 183 6.03 4.03 -11.39
C ASN A 183 6.95 4.88 -10.50
N TYR A 184 6.51 6.08 -10.11
CA TYR A 184 7.28 6.94 -9.22
C TYR A 184 7.41 6.35 -7.81
N LEU A 185 6.36 5.69 -7.31
CA LEU A 185 6.40 5.04 -6.01
C LEU A 185 7.49 3.96 -5.97
N LEU A 186 7.56 3.09 -6.98
CA LEU A 186 8.60 2.07 -7.09
C LEU A 186 10.01 2.66 -7.21
N HIS A 187 10.19 3.74 -7.98
CA HIS A 187 11.47 4.42 -8.10
C HIS A 187 11.91 5.05 -6.78
N GLY A 188 10.99 5.74 -6.09
CA GLY A 188 11.23 6.36 -4.80
C GLY A 188 11.64 5.33 -3.74
N LEU A 189 10.86 4.26 -3.61
CA LEU A 189 11.15 3.12 -2.73
C LEU A 189 12.48 2.43 -3.06
N SER A 190 12.94 2.52 -4.31
CA SER A 190 14.23 1.95 -4.75
C SER A 190 15.43 2.87 -4.52
N GLY A 191 15.26 3.96 -3.76
CA GLY A 191 16.34 4.88 -3.38
C GLY A 191 16.29 6.24 -4.06
N LYS A 192 15.40 6.47 -5.06
CA LYS A 192 15.35 7.77 -5.75
C LYS A 192 14.72 8.88 -4.93
N ALA A 193 14.01 8.53 -3.86
CA ALA A 193 13.44 9.49 -2.93
C ALA A 193 14.39 9.82 -1.77
N ASP A 194 15.54 9.15 -1.63
CA ASP A 194 16.50 9.41 -0.56
C ASP A 194 17.18 10.76 -0.78
N THR A 195 16.77 11.78 -0.02
CA THR A 195 17.23 13.15 -0.22
C THR A 195 18.42 13.50 0.66
N ASP A 196 18.60 12.82 1.79
CA ASP A 196 19.68 13.07 2.75
C ASP A 196 20.81 12.02 2.68
N GLY A 197 20.62 10.94 1.93
CA GLY A 197 21.61 9.92 1.65
C GLY A 197 21.78 8.89 2.76
N ASP A 198 20.84 8.77 3.71
CA ASP A 198 20.92 7.88 4.86
C ASP A 198 20.57 6.41 4.56
N MET A 199 20.21 6.11 3.30
CA MET A 199 19.78 4.80 2.80
C MET A 199 18.44 4.30 3.38
N ALA A 200 17.67 5.19 4.00
CA ALA A 200 16.27 5.00 4.36
C ALA A 200 15.40 5.89 3.47
N ILE A 201 14.17 5.44 3.23
CA ILE A 201 13.15 6.24 2.54
C ILE A 201 12.06 6.53 3.55
N THR A 202 11.97 7.77 4.00
CA THR A 202 10.89 8.21 4.87
C THR A 202 9.58 8.43 4.10
N ALA A 203 8.47 8.44 4.82
CA ALA A 203 7.16 8.76 4.26
C ALA A 203 7.13 10.13 3.57
N LYS A 204 7.81 11.14 4.15
CA LYS A 204 7.83 12.51 3.65
C LYS A 204 8.65 12.62 2.36
N GLU A 205 9.86 12.07 2.37
CA GLU A 205 10.70 12.00 1.18
C GLU A 205 10.01 11.29 0.01
N LEU A 206 9.40 10.13 0.31
CA LEU A 206 8.66 9.39 -0.68
C LEU A 206 7.50 10.21 -1.25
N TYR A 207 6.78 10.92 -0.39
CA TYR A 207 5.68 11.78 -0.80
C TYR A 207 6.15 12.93 -1.69
N GLU A 208 7.23 13.63 -1.33
CA GLU A 208 7.77 14.75 -2.10
C GLU A 208 8.25 14.30 -3.48
N TYR A 209 8.99 13.19 -3.54
CA TYR A 209 9.48 12.60 -4.78
C TYR A 209 8.33 12.20 -5.70
N VAL A 210 7.37 11.43 -5.18
CA VAL A 210 6.24 10.91 -5.96
C VAL A 210 5.32 12.06 -6.39
N SER A 211 5.01 13.00 -5.51
CA SER A 211 4.11 14.12 -5.84
C SER A 211 4.70 15.01 -6.92
N THR A 212 6.00 15.35 -6.82
CA THR A 212 6.69 16.15 -7.83
C THR A 212 6.71 15.44 -9.17
N GLY A 213 7.09 14.17 -9.18
CA GLY A 213 7.20 13.36 -10.39
C GLY A 213 5.86 13.15 -11.10
N VAL A 214 4.82 12.77 -10.35
CA VAL A 214 3.48 12.54 -10.90
C VAL A 214 2.86 13.85 -11.42
N LYS A 215 3.03 14.97 -10.71
CA LYS A 215 2.56 16.28 -11.16
C LYS A 215 3.21 16.67 -12.49
N GLN A 216 4.53 16.52 -12.62
CA GLN A 216 5.26 16.82 -13.85
C GLN A 216 4.83 15.90 -15.00
N LEU A 217 4.79 14.59 -14.76
CA LEU A 217 4.48 13.60 -15.79
C LEU A 217 3.02 13.68 -16.28
N SER A 218 2.09 14.06 -15.39
CA SER A 218 0.68 14.25 -15.73
C SER A 218 0.37 15.62 -16.35
N ASN A 219 1.37 16.50 -16.50
CA ASN A 219 1.18 17.91 -16.88
C ASN A 219 0.15 18.61 -15.98
N ASP A 220 0.36 18.50 -14.67
CA ASP A 220 -0.46 19.12 -13.60
C ASP A 220 -1.89 18.57 -13.47
N LYS A 221 -2.16 17.36 -13.98
CA LYS A 221 -3.51 16.75 -13.98
C LYS A 221 -3.75 15.74 -12.87
N GLN A 222 -2.70 15.28 -12.21
CA GLN A 222 -2.77 14.28 -11.16
C GLN A 222 -1.91 14.69 -9.97
N HIS A 223 -2.54 14.81 -8.81
CA HIS A 223 -1.90 15.21 -7.56
C HIS A 223 -2.04 14.12 -6.51
N PRO A 224 -0.96 13.37 -6.23
CA PRO A 224 -0.93 12.46 -5.10
C PRO A 224 -1.22 13.20 -3.79
N VAL A 225 -1.81 12.49 -2.83
CA VAL A 225 -2.19 13.04 -1.53
C VAL A 225 -1.81 12.06 -0.43
N MET A 226 -1.30 12.61 0.68
CA MET A 226 -0.92 11.83 1.85
C MET A 226 -1.57 12.41 3.11
N TRP A 227 -2.16 11.55 3.95
CA TRP A 227 -2.75 11.97 5.22
C TRP A 227 -2.79 10.83 6.24
N GLY A 228 -3.05 11.17 7.50
CA GLY A 228 -3.12 10.26 8.64
C GLY A 228 -2.25 10.73 9.80
N ARG A 229 -2.25 9.99 10.92
CA ARG A 229 -1.38 10.27 12.07
C ARG A 229 -0.21 9.28 12.05
N PHE A 230 0.98 9.73 11.71
CA PHE A 230 2.17 8.89 11.68
C PHE A 230 3.39 9.69 12.15
N PRO A 231 4.44 9.02 12.66
CA PRO A 231 5.67 9.70 13.07
C PRO A 231 6.31 10.45 11.91
N ASP A 232 6.90 11.61 12.19
CA ASP A 232 7.59 12.42 11.17
C ASP A 232 8.74 11.68 10.49
N ASN A 233 9.39 10.76 11.22
CA ASN A 233 10.50 9.93 10.78
C ASN A 233 10.05 8.51 10.39
N LEU A 234 8.78 8.30 10.00
CA LEU A 234 8.29 7.00 9.57
C LEU A 234 9.09 6.51 8.34
N VAL A 235 9.99 5.56 8.57
CA VAL A 235 10.73 4.87 7.50
C VAL A 235 9.82 3.87 6.81
N ILE A 236 9.66 4.00 5.49
CA ILE A 236 8.89 3.06 4.67
C ILE A 236 9.75 1.85 4.32
N VAL A 237 10.96 2.08 3.82
CA VAL A 237 11.94 1.04 3.49
C VAL A 237 13.36 1.53 3.77
N LYS A 238 14.25 0.58 4.10
CA LYS A 238 15.69 0.78 4.00
C LYS A 238 16.18 0.06 2.76
N TYR A 239 17.06 0.68 1.99
CA TYR A 239 17.63 0.09 0.78
C TYR A 239 19.15 -0.03 0.91
N ARG A 240 19.77 -0.81 0.03
CA ARG A 240 21.23 -0.95 -0.04
C ARG A 240 21.68 -0.50 -1.42
N LYS A 241 22.74 0.29 -1.51
CA LYS A 241 23.42 0.53 -2.79
C LYS A 241 23.94 -0.83 -3.30
N LYS A 242 23.63 -1.14 -4.56
CA LYS A 242 24.21 -2.29 -5.25
C LYS A 242 25.66 -2.03 -5.57
#